data_AF-A0A5R9IKM1-F1
#
_entry.id   AF-A0A5R9IKM1-F1
#
_cell.length_a   1.000
_cell.length_b   1.000
_cell.length_c   1.000
_cell.angle_alpha   90.00
_cell.angle_beta   90.00
_cell.angle_gamma   90.00
#
_symmetry.space_group_name_H-M   'P 1'
#
loop_
_entity.id
_entity.type
_entity.pdbx_description
1 polymer ?
#
loop_
_entity_poly.entity_id
_entity_poly.type
_entity_poly.pdbx_seq_one_letter_code
_entity_poly.pdbx_strand_id
1 'polypeptide(L)'
;MICHNRGERGFTLIEVMIAMAIFAIAGTAIIKVASSSLLGTARMETNTVAQWVATNQLVVVSLEKNWPPKKNQKGEVEMLDRQWHWQQIVEETEDETMRAVTIEVRLDPSDEYPVAQMMTYLSQGKR
;
A
#
# COMPACT_ATOMS: atom_id res chain seq x y z
N MET A 1 26.30 -61.79 -35.28
CA MET A 1 25.66 -60.49 -35.00
C MET A 1 25.71 -60.30 -33.49
N ILE A 2 26.63 -59.48 -32.98
CA ILE A 2 26.89 -59.37 -31.52
C ILE A 2 26.28 -58.05 -31.03
N CYS A 3 25.17 -58.13 -30.31
CA CYS A 3 24.55 -56.98 -29.65
C CYS A 3 25.34 -56.64 -28.38
N HIS A 4 26.01 -55.48 -28.36
CA HIS A 4 26.60 -54.94 -27.13
C HIS A 4 25.48 -54.32 -26.28
N ASN A 5 25.22 -54.92 -25.12
CA ASN A 5 24.37 -54.31 -24.10
C ASN A 5 25.15 -53.15 -23.45
N ARG A 6 24.73 -51.91 -23.70
CA ARG A 6 25.26 -50.73 -22.98
C ARG A 6 24.70 -50.79 -21.56
N GLY A 7 25.55 -51.11 -20.59
CA GLY A 7 25.17 -51.11 -19.18
C GLY A 7 24.60 -49.76 -18.77
N GLU A 8 23.38 -49.77 -18.26
CA GLU A 8 22.74 -48.61 -17.66
C GLU A 8 23.55 -48.17 -16.43
N ARG A 9 24.14 -46.98 -16.50
CA ARG A 9 24.86 -46.39 -15.37
C ARG A 9 23.80 -45.80 -14.43
N GLY A 10 23.63 -46.43 -13.27
CA GLY A 10 22.79 -45.89 -12.20
C GLY A 10 23.35 -44.59 -11.62
N PHE A 11 22.47 -43.74 -11.09
CA PHE A 11 22.84 -42.49 -10.43
C PHE A 11 23.67 -42.75 -9.17
N THR A 12 24.69 -41.94 -8.95
CA THR A 12 25.50 -42.00 -7.72
C THR A 12 24.81 -41.23 -6.58
N LEU A 13 25.07 -41.61 -5.33
CA LEU A 13 24.56 -40.90 -4.14
C LEU A 13 24.92 -39.41 -4.16
N ILE A 14 26.15 -39.08 -4.57
CA ILE A 14 26.63 -37.70 -4.63
C ILE A 14 25.86 -36.86 -5.65
N GLU A 15 25.43 -37.45 -6.77
CA GLU A 15 24.66 -36.75 -7.80
C GLU A 15 23.25 -36.40 -7.31
N VAL A 16 22.58 -37.32 -6.61
CA VAL A 16 21.26 -37.06 -6.00
C VAL A 16 21.38 -36.00 -4.90
N MET A 17 22.43 -36.04 -4.08
CA MET A 17 22.67 -35.03 -3.04
C MET A 17 22.91 -33.64 -3.64
N ILE A 18 23.74 -33.54 -4.70
CA ILE A 18 23.98 -32.28 -5.40
C ILE A 18 22.68 -31.78 -6.04
N ALA A 19 21.91 -32.65 -6.69
CA ALA A 19 20.64 -32.28 -7.30
C ALA A 19 19.64 -31.76 -6.26
N MET A 20 19.54 -32.41 -5.09
CA MET A 20 18.69 -31.93 -3.99
C MET A 20 19.18 -30.60 -3.42
N ALA A 21 20.50 -30.39 -3.30
CA ALA A 21 21.06 -29.13 -2.83
C ALA A 21 20.73 -27.98 -3.79
N ILE A 22 20.94 -28.18 -5.09
CA ILE A 22 20.59 -27.19 -6.13
C ILE A 22 19.07 -26.94 -6.13
N PHE A 23 18.27 -28.00 -6.04
CA PHE A 23 16.81 -27.89 -6.01
C PHE A 23 16.32 -27.11 -4.78
N ALA A 24 16.88 -27.39 -3.60
CA ALA A 24 16.55 -26.67 -2.38
C ALA A 24 16.86 -25.18 -2.51
N ILE A 25 18.04 -24.82 -3.04
CA ILE A 25 18.43 -23.43 -3.27
C ILE A 25 17.47 -22.76 -4.27
N ALA A 26 17.18 -23.41 -5.40
CA ALA A 26 16.22 -22.89 -6.38
C ALA A 26 14.81 -22.71 -5.78
N GLY A 27 14.37 -23.65 -4.92
CA GLY A 27 13.10 -23.57 -4.19
C GLY A 27 13.00 -22.33 -3.31
N THR A 28 14.08 -21.94 -2.62
CA THR A 28 14.07 -20.71 -1.80
C THR A 28 13.82 -19.44 -2.62
N ALA A 29 14.37 -19.37 -3.84
CA ALA A 29 14.14 -18.23 -4.73
C ALA A 29 12.67 -18.13 -5.14
N ILE A 30 12.03 -19.26 -5.46
CA ILE A 30 10.62 -19.32 -5.83
C ILE A 30 9.74 -18.88 -4.65
N ILE A 31 10.00 -19.39 -3.45
CA ILE A 31 9.26 -19.00 -2.23
C ILE A 31 9.41 -17.50 -1.99
N LYS A 32 10.62 -16.96 -2.12
CA LYS A 32 10.85 -15.52 -1.96
C LYS A 32 10.02 -14.68 -2.94
N VAL A 33 9.95 -15.09 -4.21
CA VAL A 33 9.13 -14.41 -5.21
C VAL A 33 7.65 -14.49 -4.85
N ALA A 34 7.13 -15.67 -4.51
CA ALA A 34 5.74 -15.83 -4.10
C ALA A 34 5.39 -14.96 -2.89
N SER A 35 6.22 -14.98 -1.84
CA SER A 35 6.06 -14.16 -0.65
C SER A 35 6.08 -12.66 -0.98
N SER A 36 6.99 -12.23 -1.85
CA SER A 36 7.05 -10.83 -2.27
C SER A 36 5.80 -10.38 -3.02
N SER A 37 5.21 -11.24 -3.84
CA SER A 37 3.95 -10.95 -4.54
C SER A 37 2.80 -10.75 -3.55
N LEU A 38 2.69 -11.62 -2.54
CA LEU A 38 1.64 -11.51 -1.52
C LEU A 38 1.76 -10.22 -0.70
N LEU A 39 2.99 -9.90 -0.26
CA LEU A 39 3.25 -8.64 0.46
C LEU A 39 2.94 -7.41 -0.41
N GLY A 40 3.22 -7.49 -1.71
CA GLY A 40 2.84 -6.45 -2.67
C GLY A 40 1.34 -6.22 -2.72
N THR A 41 0.55 -7.29 -2.83
CA THR A 41 -0.92 -7.22 -2.86
C THR A 41 -1.50 -6.64 -1.57
N ALA A 42 -1.02 -7.09 -0.40
CA ALA A 42 -1.50 -6.57 0.89
C ALA A 42 -1.22 -5.07 1.08
N ARG A 43 -0.08 -4.59 0.55
CA ARG A 43 0.25 -3.16 0.57
C ARG A 43 -0.65 -2.35 -0.36
N MET A 44 -0.97 -2.87 -1.54
CA MET A 44 -1.90 -2.22 -2.47
C MET A 44 -3.29 -2.09 -1.86
N GLU A 45 -3.79 -3.15 -1.23
CA GLU A 45 -5.06 -3.12 -0.51
C GLU A 45 -5.07 -2.03 0.57
N THR A 46 -4.05 -2.03 1.44
CA THR A 46 -3.90 -1.02 2.51
C THR A 46 -3.94 0.40 1.95
N ASN A 47 -3.23 0.67 0.84
CA ASN A 47 -3.22 1.97 0.20
C ASN A 47 -4.60 2.33 -0.39
N THR A 48 -5.30 1.39 -1.02
CA THR A 48 -6.64 1.62 -1.58
C THR A 48 -7.64 2.01 -0.49
N VAL A 49 -7.63 1.32 0.64
CA VAL A 49 -8.53 1.61 1.76
C VAL A 49 -8.21 2.97 2.38
N ALA A 50 -6.93 3.27 2.60
CA ALA A 50 -6.50 4.59 3.08
C ALA A 50 -6.95 5.71 2.12
N GLN A 51 -6.92 5.45 0.80
CA GLN A 51 -7.39 6.40 -0.21
C GLN A 51 -8.91 6.61 -0.17
N TRP A 52 -9.69 5.57 0.10
CA TRP A 52 -11.13 5.70 0.33
C TRP A 52 -11.44 6.52 1.58
N VAL A 53 -10.70 6.30 2.67
CA VAL A 53 -10.79 7.13 3.87
C VAL A 53 -10.48 8.60 3.54
N ALA A 54 -9.37 8.88 2.85
CA ALA A 54 -8.99 10.23 2.47
C ALA A 54 -10.06 10.92 1.60
N THR A 55 -10.59 10.20 0.61
CA THR A 55 -11.65 10.69 -0.29
C THR A 55 -12.92 11.00 0.48
N ASN A 56 -13.35 10.10 1.37
CA ASN A 56 -14.54 10.31 2.19
C ASN A 56 -14.40 11.56 3.06
N GLN A 57 -13.24 11.77 3.68
CA GLN A 57 -13.01 12.95 4.49
C GLN A 57 -12.94 14.24 3.66
N LEU A 58 -12.34 14.21 2.46
CA LEU A 58 -12.39 15.35 1.55
C LEU A 58 -13.82 15.74 1.19
N VAL A 59 -14.70 14.74 0.95
CA VAL A 59 -16.13 14.99 0.70
C VAL A 59 -16.78 15.64 1.92
N VAL A 60 -16.51 15.16 3.13
CA VAL A 60 -17.02 15.77 4.37
C VAL A 60 -16.61 17.25 4.45
N VAL A 61 -15.33 17.56 4.26
CA VAL A 61 -14.85 18.95 4.29
C VAL A 61 -15.49 19.80 3.20
N SER A 62 -15.70 19.24 2.01
CA SER A 62 -16.34 19.95 0.88
C SER A 62 -17.82 20.28 1.14
N LEU A 63 -18.48 19.52 2.01
CA LEU A 63 -19.88 19.75 2.41
C LEU A 63 -20.00 20.74 3.58
N GLU A 64 -18.92 21.03 4.29
CA GLU A 64 -18.93 22.05 5.34
C GLU A 64 -19.19 23.43 4.75
N LYS A 65 -20.16 24.16 5.34
CA LYS A 65 -20.51 25.52 4.90
C LYS A 65 -19.61 26.61 5.50
N ASN A 66 -18.69 26.22 6.37
CA ASN A 66 -17.83 27.15 7.09
C ASN A 66 -16.62 27.48 6.23
N TRP A 67 -16.48 28.76 5.89
CA TRP A 67 -15.32 29.28 5.19
C TRP A 67 -14.51 30.21 6.10
N PRO A 68 -13.17 30.07 6.16
CA PRO A 68 -12.37 29.02 5.55
C PRO A 68 -12.54 27.65 6.25
N PRO A 69 -12.18 26.54 5.58
CA PRO A 69 -12.11 25.22 6.21
C PRO A 69 -11.21 25.25 7.45
N LYS A 70 -11.58 24.52 8.49
CA LYS A 70 -10.80 24.49 9.74
C LYS A 70 -9.40 23.90 9.52
N LYS A 71 -8.37 24.59 10.01
CA LYS A 71 -6.99 24.08 9.98
C LYS A 71 -6.81 22.96 11.01
N ASN A 72 -5.96 21.97 10.70
CA ASN A 72 -5.50 20.92 11.62
C ASN A 72 -6.60 20.08 12.29
N GLN A 73 -7.73 19.87 11.62
CA GLN A 73 -8.68 18.85 12.10
C GLN A 73 -8.05 17.47 12.02
N LYS A 74 -8.35 16.62 12.98
CA LYS A 74 -7.90 15.23 12.99
C LYS A 74 -8.93 14.36 13.66
N GLY A 75 -8.90 13.09 13.36
CA GLY A 75 -9.80 12.12 13.96
C GLY A 75 -9.45 10.71 13.56
N GLU A 76 -10.34 9.80 13.96
CA GLU A 76 -10.20 8.37 13.74
C GLU A 76 -11.43 7.88 12.98
N VAL A 77 -11.23 6.90 12.12
CA VAL A 77 -12.32 6.23 11.43
C VAL A 77 -12.02 4.76 11.30
N GLU A 78 -13.02 3.94 11.55
CA GLU A 78 -12.93 2.50 11.34
C GLU A 78 -13.39 2.16 9.92
N MET A 79 -12.56 1.46 9.16
CA MET A 79 -12.92 0.96 7.84
C MET A 79 -12.22 -0.37 7.59
N LEU A 80 -13.01 -1.38 7.19
CA LEU A 80 -12.56 -2.75 6.96
C LEU A 80 -11.84 -3.34 8.18
N ASP A 81 -12.50 -3.26 9.35
CA ASP A 81 -12.01 -3.81 10.63
C ASP A 81 -10.64 -3.25 11.05
N ARG A 82 -10.34 -2.03 10.61
CA ARG A 82 -9.09 -1.33 10.90
C ARG A 82 -9.36 0.12 11.28
N GLN A 83 -8.71 0.57 12.33
CA GLN A 83 -8.70 1.98 12.72
C GLN A 83 -7.70 2.76 11.85
N TRP A 84 -8.15 3.92 11.36
CA TRP A 84 -7.37 4.82 10.53
C TRP A 84 -7.36 6.21 11.17
N HIS A 85 -6.19 6.84 11.22
CA HIS A 85 -6.04 8.17 11.76
C HIS A 85 -5.87 9.16 10.62
N TRP A 86 -6.75 10.13 10.53
CA TRP A 86 -6.70 11.13 9.47
C TRP A 86 -6.41 12.51 10.04
N GLN A 87 -5.74 13.34 9.24
CA GLN A 87 -5.45 14.72 9.55
C GLN A 87 -5.71 15.60 8.33
N GLN A 88 -6.34 16.75 8.58
CA GLN A 88 -6.62 17.80 7.61
C GLN A 88 -5.59 18.92 7.73
N ILE A 89 -4.94 19.20 6.62
CA ILE A 89 -4.01 20.33 6.45
C ILE A 89 -4.70 21.31 5.51
N VAL A 90 -4.72 22.59 5.89
CA VAL A 90 -5.35 23.65 5.07
C VAL A 90 -4.32 24.74 4.83
N GLU A 91 -4.00 24.95 3.56
CA GLU A 91 -2.99 25.88 3.09
C GLU A 91 -3.65 27.04 2.35
N GLU A 92 -3.04 28.21 2.50
CA GLU A 92 -3.42 29.41 1.77
C GLU A 92 -2.90 29.32 0.33
N THR A 93 -3.74 29.71 -0.61
CA THR A 93 -3.38 29.81 -2.03
C THR A 93 -3.20 31.27 -2.43
N GLU A 94 -2.63 31.52 -3.62
CA GLU A 94 -2.49 32.88 -4.14
C GLU A 94 -3.84 33.60 -4.32
N ASP A 95 -4.90 32.85 -4.66
CA ASP A 95 -6.27 33.37 -4.64
C ASP A 95 -6.81 33.35 -3.20
N GLU A 96 -7.12 34.53 -2.65
CA GLU A 96 -7.66 34.69 -1.30
C GLU A 96 -9.01 33.98 -1.10
N THR A 97 -9.75 33.75 -2.19
CA THR A 97 -11.03 33.03 -2.20
C THR A 97 -10.86 31.52 -2.33
N MET A 98 -9.63 31.00 -2.43
CA MET A 98 -9.35 29.58 -2.51
C MET A 98 -8.50 29.10 -1.33
N ARG A 99 -8.63 27.82 -0.98
CA ARG A 99 -7.79 27.12 0.00
C ARG A 99 -7.48 25.74 -0.54
N ALA A 100 -6.23 25.31 -0.40
CA ALA A 100 -5.84 23.93 -0.66
C ALA A 100 -6.09 23.13 0.63
N VAL A 101 -6.86 22.05 0.52
CA VAL A 101 -7.14 21.14 1.63
C VAL A 101 -6.54 19.79 1.32
N THR A 102 -5.67 19.33 2.19
CA THR A 102 -5.01 18.03 2.09
C THR A 102 -5.46 17.15 3.24
N ILE A 103 -5.94 15.95 2.94
CA ILE A 103 -6.20 14.90 3.93
C ILE A 103 -5.08 13.88 3.86
N GLU A 104 -4.44 13.66 5.00
CA GLU A 104 -3.45 12.61 5.21
C GLU A 104 -4.05 11.50 6.06
N VAL A 105 -3.78 10.25 5.70
CA VAL A 105 -4.28 9.07 6.40
C VAL A 105 -3.11 8.19 6.83
N ARG A 106 -3.06 7.85 8.12
CA ARG A 106 -2.01 7.05 8.78
C ARG A 106 -2.61 5.84 9.47
N LEU A 107 -1.77 4.82 9.67
CA LEU A 107 -2.10 3.65 10.49
C LEU A 107 -1.80 3.92 11.96
N ASP A 108 -0.67 4.59 12.25
CA ASP A 108 -0.36 5.12 13.57
C ASP A 108 -0.26 6.65 13.49
N PRO A 109 -0.85 7.43 14.42
CA PRO A 109 -0.71 8.88 14.44
C PRO A 109 0.75 9.38 14.49
N SER A 110 1.66 8.55 14.99
CA SER A 110 3.09 8.83 15.17
C SER A 110 3.91 8.55 13.92
N ASP A 111 3.33 7.94 12.88
CA ASP A 111 4.02 7.63 11.64
C ASP A 111 4.46 8.92 10.93
N GLU A 112 5.75 8.97 10.56
CA GLU A 112 6.34 10.11 9.85
C GLU A 112 5.65 10.35 8.50
N TYR A 113 5.34 9.28 7.78
CA TYR A 113 4.74 9.33 6.45
C TYR A 113 3.32 8.78 6.44
N PRO A 114 2.36 9.46 5.78
CA PRO A 114 1.02 8.92 5.60
C PRO A 114 1.02 7.74 4.63
N VAL A 115 0.07 6.82 4.82
CA VAL A 115 -0.19 5.71 3.90
C VAL A 115 -0.81 6.23 2.60
N ALA A 116 -1.71 7.21 2.72
CA ALA A 116 -2.33 7.89 1.60
C ALA A 116 -2.53 9.37 1.90
N GLN A 117 -2.47 10.19 0.86
CA GLN A 117 -2.71 11.62 0.93
C GLN A 117 -3.53 12.04 -0.30
N MET A 118 -4.54 12.88 -0.08
CA MET A 118 -5.31 13.49 -1.16
C MET A 118 -5.46 14.98 -0.92
N MET A 119 -5.31 15.77 -1.98
CA MET A 119 -5.50 17.22 -1.96
C MET A 119 -6.69 17.60 -2.85
N THR A 120 -7.46 18.60 -2.41
CA THR A 120 -8.46 19.28 -3.23
C THR A 120 -8.37 20.79 -3.01
N TYR A 121 -8.97 21.55 -3.91
CA TYR A 121 -9.12 22.98 -3.77
C TYR A 121 -10.57 23.33 -3.48
N LEU A 122 -10.80 24.06 -2.40
CA LEU A 122 -12.10 24.60 -2.06
C LEU A 122 -12.11 26.10 -2.33
N SER A 123 -13.22 26.60 -2.85
CA SER A 123 -13.44 28.03 -3.07
C SER A 123 -14.53 28.57 -2.15
N GLN A 124 -14.43 29.85 -1.82
CA GLN A 124 -15.45 30.57 -1.08
C GLN A 124 -16.72 30.62 -1.94
N GLY A 125 -17.73 29.84 -1.57
CA GLY A 125 -19.00 29.82 -2.30
C GLY A 125 -19.60 31.23 -2.40
N LYS A 126 -19.79 31.73 -3.63
CA LYS A 126 -20.64 32.89 -3.88
C LYS A 126 -22.08 32.49 -3.55
N ARG A 127 -22.68 33.13 -2.55
CA ARG A 127 -24.13 33.15 -2.39
C ARG A 127 -24.77 33.90 -3.54
#